data_AF-A0A3Q1D3N2-F1
#
_entry.id   AF-A0A3Q1D3N2-F1
#
_cell.length_a   1.000
_cell.length_b   1.000
_cell.length_c   1.000
_cell.angle_alpha   90.00
_cell.angle_beta   90.00
_cell.angle_gamma   90.00
#
_symmetry.space_group_name_H-M   'P 1'
#
loop_
_entity.id
_entity.type
_entity.pdbx_description
1 polymer ?
#
loop_
_entity_poly.entity_id
_entity_poly.type
_entity_poly.pdbx_seq_one_letter_code
_entity_poly.pdbx_strand_id
1 'polypeptide(L)'
;LHQSNIQGLPEMKGYDPLDTTLKFVTRRDDLDPIYDDSLRAEMSCGHAVTPESLTQWCRNLLDQGHYRFKCPALVEGTTRCNKAWSYQEVRRLADLSVEEMQHFEDNMARMAAARHCEFQPCPQCKTNMERKDLSNLCVICIICTADQGGTYQFCWQCQKPWKGSAPRSDHCGNDDCINRDLQLLQTCKSIDLPEVAGVTSCPSIRLCPTCGMKIEHSRQNCKNVICPRCHKEFCFVCLKLTRQCCKTSSPFRICPGGVAPRQTSIPVWQRK
;
A
#
# COMPACT_ATOMS: atom_id res chain seq x y z
N LEU A 1 3.25 -51.60 -5.91
CA LEU A 1 3.78 -50.98 -4.67
C LEU A 1 4.29 -49.59 -5.04
N HIS A 2 3.44 -48.58 -4.84
CA HIS A 2 3.78 -47.17 -5.07
C HIS A 2 4.84 -46.74 -4.05
N GLN A 3 6.03 -46.36 -4.50
CA GLN A 3 6.94 -45.54 -3.71
C GLN A 3 6.42 -44.10 -3.76
N SER A 4 5.80 -43.69 -2.67
CA SER A 4 5.46 -42.30 -2.40
C SER A 4 6.74 -41.48 -2.28
N ASN A 5 6.91 -40.57 -3.23
CA ASN A 5 7.96 -39.56 -3.29
C ASN A 5 7.76 -38.59 -2.12
N ILE A 6 8.65 -38.65 -1.11
CA ILE A 6 8.67 -37.67 -0.02
C ILE A 6 9.23 -36.38 -0.60
N GLN A 7 8.34 -35.41 -0.84
CA GLN A 7 8.71 -34.04 -1.19
C GLN A 7 9.65 -33.49 -0.10
N GLY A 8 10.79 -32.95 -0.53
CA GLY A 8 11.81 -32.39 0.34
C GLY A 8 11.21 -31.36 1.30
N LEU A 9 11.56 -31.49 2.58
CA LEU A 9 11.35 -30.44 3.57
C LEU A 9 12.04 -29.15 3.08
N PRO A 10 11.44 -27.97 3.24
CA PRO A 10 12.14 -26.72 2.99
C PRO A 10 13.43 -26.70 3.81
N GLU A 11 14.55 -26.34 3.18
CA GLU A 11 15.81 -26.13 3.90
C GLU A 11 15.56 -25.11 5.02
N MET A 12 15.85 -25.51 6.26
CA MET A 12 15.76 -24.62 7.41
C MET A 12 16.83 -23.54 7.27
N LYS A 13 16.42 -22.27 7.20
CA LYS A 13 17.34 -21.14 7.20
C LYS A 13 18.13 -21.11 8.50
N GLY A 14 19.43 -20.80 8.41
CA GLY A 14 20.30 -20.70 9.57
C GLY A 14 21.54 -19.87 9.26
N TYR A 15 21.99 -19.09 10.25
CA TYR A 15 23.25 -18.36 10.11
C TYR A 15 24.44 -19.32 10.11
N ASP A 16 25.47 -18.99 9.33
CA ASP A 16 26.80 -19.60 9.49
C ASP A 16 27.39 -19.14 10.84
N PRO A 17 27.67 -20.06 11.80
CA PRO A 17 28.27 -19.72 13.09
C PRO A 17 29.62 -19.01 12.99
N LEU A 18 30.30 -19.14 11.84
CA LEU A 18 31.60 -18.53 11.56
C LEU A 18 31.49 -17.15 10.90
N ASP A 19 30.27 -16.67 10.60
CA ASP A 19 30.08 -15.35 10.02
C ASP A 19 30.38 -14.23 11.03
N THR A 20 31.63 -13.78 11.02
CA THR A 20 32.13 -12.66 11.85
C THR A 20 31.48 -11.31 11.52
N THR A 21 30.75 -11.21 10.41
CA THR A 21 30.08 -9.98 10.03
C THR A 21 28.78 -9.79 10.79
N LEU A 22 28.21 -10.85 11.37
CA LEU A 22 27.03 -10.83 12.22
C LEU A 22 27.39 -10.75 13.70
N LYS A 23 26.53 -10.09 14.49
CA LYS A 23 26.67 -10.04 15.95
C LYS A 23 25.75 -11.09 16.57
N PHE A 24 26.28 -12.28 16.83
CA PHE A 24 25.53 -13.35 17.47
C PHE A 24 25.24 -13.06 18.95
N VAL A 25 24.05 -13.46 19.40
CA VAL A 25 23.57 -13.21 20.75
C VAL A 25 22.83 -14.43 21.31
N THR A 26 22.91 -14.63 22.62
CA THR A 26 22.32 -15.79 23.31
C THR A 26 20.90 -15.53 23.83
N ARG A 27 20.44 -14.27 23.80
CA ARG A 27 19.08 -13.91 24.19
C ARG A 27 18.05 -14.48 23.19
N ARG A 28 16.79 -14.54 23.63
CA ARG A 28 15.68 -15.07 22.84
C ARG A 28 15.44 -14.24 21.58
N ASP A 29 14.83 -14.88 20.58
CA ASP A 29 14.27 -14.19 19.43
C ASP A 29 13.19 -13.20 19.91
N ASP A 30 13.29 -11.95 19.48
CA ASP A 30 12.37 -10.87 19.86
C ASP A 30 11.11 -10.81 18.97
N LEU A 31 11.05 -11.64 17.92
CA LEU A 31 9.93 -11.74 16.96
C LEU A 31 9.13 -13.04 17.14
N ASP A 32 9.79 -14.11 17.56
CA ASP A 32 9.15 -15.42 17.76
C ASP A 32 9.10 -15.79 19.27
N PRO A 33 7.90 -15.98 19.86
CA PRO A 33 7.76 -16.44 21.24
C PRO A 33 8.17 -17.91 21.43
N ILE A 34 8.31 -18.69 20.35
CA ILE A 34 8.70 -20.09 20.41
C ILE A 34 10.21 -20.15 20.63
N TYR A 35 10.62 -20.82 21.70
CA TYR A 35 12.02 -21.05 21.97
C TYR A 35 12.53 -22.21 21.11
N ASP A 36 13.46 -21.92 20.21
CA ASP A 36 14.32 -22.90 19.56
C ASP A 36 15.79 -22.66 19.94
N ASP A 37 16.67 -23.62 19.65
CA ASP A 37 18.11 -23.49 19.84
C ASP A 37 18.83 -22.89 18.61
N SER A 38 18.09 -22.22 17.71
CA SER A 38 18.67 -21.62 16.50
C SER A 38 19.56 -20.44 16.85
N LEU A 39 20.60 -20.20 16.02
CA LEU A 39 21.45 -19.03 16.15
C LEU A 39 20.65 -17.74 15.89
N ARG A 40 20.89 -16.72 16.71
CA ARG A 40 20.29 -15.39 16.54
C ARG A 40 21.34 -14.31 16.34
N ALA A 41 21.02 -13.37 15.47
CA ALA A 41 21.83 -12.18 15.24
C ALA A 41 21.12 -10.93 15.77
N GLU A 42 21.90 -9.96 16.22
CA GLU A 42 21.39 -8.66 16.67
C GLU A 42 21.17 -7.71 15.49
N MET A 43 19.93 -7.25 15.34
CA MET A 43 19.56 -6.15 14.44
C MET A 43 20.14 -4.82 14.95
N SER A 44 20.28 -3.82 14.09
CA SER A 44 20.73 -2.44 14.42
C SER A 44 19.87 -1.72 15.48
N CYS A 45 18.69 -2.27 15.78
CA CYS A 45 17.82 -1.80 16.85
C CYS A 45 18.09 -2.42 18.23
N GLY A 46 19.04 -3.37 18.32
CA GLY A 46 19.38 -4.09 19.55
C GLY A 46 18.53 -5.35 19.78
N HIS A 47 17.54 -5.65 18.94
CA HIS A 47 16.71 -6.85 19.07
C HIS A 47 17.31 -8.02 18.30
N ALA A 48 17.19 -9.22 18.87
CA ALA A 48 17.68 -10.47 18.34
C ALA A 48 16.64 -11.14 17.44
N VAL A 49 17.09 -11.74 16.35
CA VAL A 49 16.23 -12.43 15.38
C VAL A 49 16.92 -13.68 14.85
N THR A 50 16.12 -14.65 14.42
CA THR A 50 16.53 -15.73 13.51
C THR A 50 16.26 -15.31 12.05
N PRO A 51 16.89 -15.97 11.06
CA PRO A 51 16.58 -15.69 9.66
C PRO A 51 15.10 -15.92 9.33
N GLU A 52 14.52 -17.00 9.89
CA GLU A 52 13.16 -17.42 9.62
C GLU A 52 12.13 -16.43 10.19
N SER A 53 12.26 -16.06 11.46
CA SER A 53 11.32 -15.14 12.11
C SER A 53 11.33 -13.76 11.43
N LEU A 54 12.50 -13.27 11.05
CA LEU A 54 12.64 -12.01 10.33
C LEU A 54 12.04 -12.09 8.92
N THR A 55 12.30 -13.18 8.19
CA THR A 55 11.72 -13.43 6.85
C THR A 55 10.20 -13.40 6.92
N GLN A 56 9.62 -14.18 7.84
CA GLN A 56 8.17 -14.32 7.98
C GLN A 56 7.53 -12.98 8.39
N TRP A 57 8.12 -12.28 9.35
CA TRP A 57 7.63 -10.97 9.78
C TRP A 57 7.61 -9.97 8.61
N CYS A 58 8.71 -9.85 7.87
CA CYS A 58 8.80 -8.90 6.76
C CYS A 58 7.90 -9.29 5.59
N ARG A 59 7.72 -10.59 5.30
CA ARG A 59 6.77 -11.07 4.29
C ARG A 59 5.33 -10.71 4.67
N ASN A 60 4.95 -10.95 5.92
CA ASN A 60 3.63 -10.57 6.45
C ASN A 60 3.38 -9.05 6.37
N LEU A 61 4.42 -8.23 6.57
CA LEU A 61 4.31 -6.78 6.37
C LEU A 61 4.02 -6.43 4.91
N LEU A 62 4.72 -7.06 3.95
CA LEU A 62 4.48 -6.86 2.53
C LEU A 62 3.06 -7.29 2.13
N ASP A 63 2.58 -8.44 2.63
CA ASP A 63 1.21 -8.90 2.36
C ASP A 63 0.15 -7.93 2.89
N GLN A 64 0.45 -7.21 3.98
CA GLN A 64 -0.39 -6.13 4.53
C GLN A 64 -0.22 -4.78 3.80
N GLY A 65 0.62 -4.72 2.77
CA GLY A 65 0.89 -3.50 1.99
C GLY A 65 1.91 -2.56 2.63
N HIS A 66 2.69 -3.02 3.61
CA HIS A 66 3.75 -2.26 4.25
C HIS A 66 5.11 -2.61 3.65
N TYR A 67 5.67 -1.69 2.86
CA TYR A 67 7.00 -1.84 2.24
C TYR A 67 8.15 -1.21 3.06
N ARG A 68 7.86 -0.72 4.27
CA ARG A 68 8.87 -0.19 5.22
C ARG A 68 8.94 -1.12 6.42
N PHE A 69 10.09 -1.74 6.62
CA PHE A 69 10.31 -2.67 7.72
C PHE A 69 10.63 -1.94 9.01
N LYS A 70 9.98 -2.37 10.09
CA LYS A 70 10.17 -1.83 11.44
C LYS A 70 10.16 -2.96 12.44
N CYS A 71 10.94 -2.78 13.50
CA CYS A 71 10.98 -3.71 14.62
C CYS A 71 9.64 -3.74 15.37
N PRO A 72 8.98 -4.91 15.49
CA PRO A 72 7.75 -5.06 16.28
C PRO A 72 7.99 -5.33 17.76
N ALA A 73 9.22 -5.63 18.16
CA ALA A 73 9.57 -6.03 19.53
C ALA A 73 9.11 -5.00 20.56
N LEU A 74 8.75 -5.49 21.74
CA LEU A 74 8.32 -4.66 22.87
C LEU A 74 9.53 -4.29 23.73
N VAL A 75 9.76 -2.99 23.88
CA VAL A 75 10.63 -2.42 24.89
C VAL A 75 9.85 -2.40 26.21
N GLU A 76 10.44 -2.98 27.26
CA GLU A 76 9.85 -3.05 28.61
C GLU A 76 8.43 -3.66 28.64
N GLY A 77 8.13 -4.56 27.71
CA GLY A 77 6.86 -5.30 27.63
C GLY A 77 5.61 -4.47 27.27
N THR A 78 5.76 -3.16 27.06
CA THR A 78 4.60 -2.25 26.87
C THR A 78 4.67 -1.44 25.58
N THR A 79 5.88 -1.07 25.13
CA THR A 79 6.05 -0.11 24.02
C THR A 79 6.75 -0.75 22.84
N ARG A 80 6.17 -0.68 21.63
CA ARG A 80 6.83 -1.19 20.43
C ARG A 80 8.08 -0.37 20.06
N CYS A 81 9.19 -1.05 19.79
CA CYS A 81 10.45 -0.46 19.36
C CYS A 81 10.29 0.45 18.14
N ASN A 82 9.61 -0.03 17.08
CA ASN A 82 9.33 0.73 15.86
C ASN A 82 10.54 1.30 15.11
N LYS A 83 11.78 0.97 15.50
CA LYS A 83 12.97 1.41 14.79
C LYS A 83 12.95 0.83 13.38
N ALA A 84 13.23 1.67 12.39
CA ALA A 84 13.21 1.27 10.99
C ALA A 84 14.45 0.43 10.67
N TRP A 85 14.25 -0.62 9.88
CA TRP A 85 15.33 -1.44 9.32
C TRP A 85 15.51 -1.11 7.86
N SER A 86 16.77 -1.09 7.41
CA SER A 86 17.07 -0.96 5.99
C SER A 86 16.76 -2.28 5.28
N TYR A 87 16.42 -2.25 3.99
CA TYR A 87 16.24 -3.49 3.24
C TYR A 87 17.55 -4.28 3.11
N GLN A 88 18.70 -3.61 3.07
CA GLN A 88 20.01 -4.27 3.08
C GLN A 88 20.23 -5.08 4.36
N GLU A 89 19.88 -4.51 5.50
CA GLU A 89 19.91 -5.19 6.80
C GLU A 89 18.94 -6.38 6.82
N VAL A 90 17.69 -6.17 6.38
CA VAL A 90 16.68 -7.25 6.32
C VAL A 90 17.14 -8.37 5.41
N ARG A 91 17.54 -8.08 4.16
CA ARG A 91 18.00 -9.06 3.18
C ARG A 91 19.13 -9.94 3.73
N ARG A 92 20.06 -9.32 4.47
CA ARG A 92 21.21 -10.00 5.06
C ARG A 92 20.86 -10.82 6.29
N LEU A 93 20.15 -10.26 7.27
CA LEU A 93 19.84 -10.98 8.51
C LEU A 93 18.67 -11.96 8.36
N ALA A 94 17.81 -11.80 7.34
CA ALA A 94 16.76 -12.76 7.04
C ALA A 94 17.28 -13.92 6.18
N ASP A 95 18.55 -13.86 5.74
CA ASP A 95 19.17 -14.81 4.82
C ASP A 95 18.22 -15.15 3.66
N LEU A 96 17.77 -14.12 2.95
CA LEU A 96 16.76 -14.29 1.89
C LEU A 96 17.35 -15.12 0.74
N SER A 97 16.58 -16.06 0.19
CA SER A 97 16.93 -16.71 -1.06
C SER A 97 16.81 -15.73 -2.24
N VAL A 98 17.33 -16.09 -3.41
CA VAL A 98 17.20 -15.27 -4.63
C VAL A 98 15.73 -15.02 -4.98
N GLU A 99 14.89 -16.04 -4.85
CA GLU A 99 13.45 -15.96 -5.12
C GLU A 99 12.75 -15.03 -4.12
N GLU A 100 13.16 -15.08 -2.86
CA GLU A 100 12.61 -14.20 -1.82
C GLU A 100 13.06 -12.75 -1.99
N MET A 101 14.31 -12.52 -2.35
CA MET A 101 14.80 -11.18 -2.70
C MET A 101 13.97 -10.61 -3.84
N GLN A 102 13.74 -11.38 -4.90
CA GLN A 102 12.92 -10.95 -6.03
C GLN A 102 11.49 -10.63 -5.59
N HIS A 103 10.86 -11.51 -4.80
CA HIS A 103 9.53 -11.27 -4.26
C HIS A 103 9.45 -9.99 -3.42
N PHE A 104 10.45 -9.75 -2.56
CA PHE A 104 10.52 -8.56 -1.71
C PHE A 104 10.72 -7.30 -2.55
N GLU A 105 11.69 -7.30 -3.46
CA GLU A 105 12.04 -6.16 -4.30
C GLU A 105 10.89 -5.77 -5.23
N ASP A 106 10.24 -6.74 -5.88
CA ASP A 106 9.08 -6.50 -6.75
C ASP A 106 7.90 -5.90 -5.97
N ASN A 107 7.58 -6.45 -4.80
CA ASN A 107 6.49 -5.93 -3.97
C ASN A 107 6.82 -4.55 -3.40
N MET A 108 8.04 -4.34 -2.91
CA MET A 108 8.49 -3.04 -2.43
C MET A 108 8.45 -1.99 -3.54
N ALA A 109 8.95 -2.32 -4.73
CA ALA A 109 8.94 -1.44 -5.90
C ALA A 109 7.51 -1.09 -6.30
N ARG A 110 6.63 -2.10 -6.44
CA ARG A 110 5.21 -1.93 -6.78
C ARG A 110 4.46 -1.07 -5.75
N MET A 111 4.70 -1.27 -4.46
CA MET A 111 4.05 -0.48 -3.40
C MET A 111 4.60 0.93 -3.32
N ALA A 112 5.92 1.11 -3.46
CA ALA A 112 6.54 2.44 -3.53
C ALA A 112 6.01 3.21 -4.76
N ALA A 113 5.92 2.55 -5.91
CA ALA A 113 5.28 3.04 -7.13
C ALA A 113 3.83 3.44 -6.89
N ALA A 114 2.99 2.55 -6.35
CA ALA A 114 1.57 2.83 -6.08
C ALA A 114 1.36 3.98 -5.07
N ARG A 115 2.36 4.24 -4.23
CA ARG A 115 2.38 5.33 -3.27
C ARG A 115 2.90 6.64 -3.86
N HIS A 116 3.92 6.63 -4.69
CA HIS A 116 4.61 7.85 -5.11
C HIS A 116 4.30 8.27 -6.53
N CYS A 117 3.68 7.41 -7.32
CA CYS A 117 3.51 7.65 -8.74
C CYS A 117 2.06 7.40 -9.12
N GLU A 118 1.50 8.27 -9.95
CA GLU A 118 0.29 7.94 -10.70
C GLU A 118 0.73 7.36 -12.02
N PHE A 119 0.44 6.08 -12.22
CA PHE A 119 0.68 5.39 -13.49
C PHE A 119 -0.62 5.20 -14.24
N GLN A 120 -0.59 5.45 -15.55
CA GLN A 120 -1.63 5.05 -16.48
C GLN A 120 -0.99 4.61 -17.80
N PRO A 121 -1.57 3.60 -18.48
CA PRO A 121 -1.09 3.21 -19.79
C PRO A 121 -1.33 4.33 -20.80
N CYS A 122 -0.34 4.57 -21.67
CA CYS A 122 -0.51 5.40 -22.84
C CYS A 122 -1.69 4.87 -23.68
N PRO A 123 -2.65 5.72 -24.10
CA PRO A 123 -3.81 5.26 -24.87
C PRO A 123 -3.42 4.62 -26.20
N GLN A 124 -2.27 4.99 -26.77
CA GLN A 124 -1.77 4.45 -28.02
C GLN A 124 -0.88 3.19 -27.83
N CYS A 125 0.33 3.31 -27.27
CA CYS A 125 1.28 2.19 -27.18
C CYS A 125 1.10 1.28 -25.95
N LYS A 126 0.20 1.61 -25.03
CA LYS A 126 -0.06 0.87 -23.77
C LYS A 126 1.09 0.82 -22.77
N THR A 127 2.24 1.44 -23.06
CA THR A 127 3.33 1.62 -22.09
C THR A 127 2.83 2.39 -20.87
N ASN A 128 3.16 1.93 -19.66
CA ASN A 128 2.82 2.63 -18.42
C ASN A 128 3.60 3.94 -18.31
N MET A 129 2.87 5.05 -18.22
CA MET A 129 3.42 6.39 -18.10
C MET A 129 3.26 6.89 -16.65
N GLU A 130 4.27 7.55 -16.11
CA GLU A 130 4.19 8.25 -14.82
C GLU A 130 3.77 9.71 -15.04
N ARG A 131 2.80 10.18 -14.25
CA ARG A 131 2.50 11.60 -14.15
C ARG A 131 3.32 12.26 -13.03
N LYS A 132 4.41 12.94 -13.42
CA LYS A 132 5.31 13.64 -12.49
C LYS A 132 4.68 14.90 -11.87
N ASP A 133 3.96 15.68 -12.67
CA ASP A 133 3.27 16.90 -12.23
C ASP A 133 1.77 16.65 -12.08
N LEU A 134 1.30 16.55 -10.83
CA LEU A 134 -0.10 16.34 -10.49
C LEU A 134 -1.00 17.55 -10.82
N SER A 135 -0.40 18.72 -11.09
CA SER A 135 -1.10 19.93 -11.54
C SER A 135 -1.18 20.05 -13.06
N ASN A 136 -0.59 19.12 -13.82
CA ASN A 136 -0.65 19.14 -15.27
C ASN A 136 -1.28 17.85 -15.82
N LEU A 137 -2.43 17.96 -16.46
CA LEU A 137 -3.16 16.85 -17.08
C LEU A 137 -2.58 16.45 -18.44
N CYS A 138 -1.72 17.27 -19.04
CA CYS A 138 -1.04 16.97 -20.29
C CYS A 138 0.16 16.06 -20.03
N VAL A 139 0.13 14.84 -20.56
CA VAL A 139 1.20 13.86 -20.41
C VAL A 139 1.81 13.55 -21.77
N ILE A 140 3.14 13.58 -21.83
CA ILE A 140 3.92 13.26 -23.02
C ILE A 140 4.32 11.77 -22.97
N CYS A 141 3.97 11.00 -24.00
CA CYS A 141 4.49 9.64 -24.14
C CYS A 141 5.83 9.68 -24.88
N ILE A 142 6.92 9.45 -24.16
CA ILE A 142 8.27 9.46 -24.74
C ILE A 142 8.47 8.36 -25.80
N ILE A 143 7.79 7.22 -25.66
CA ILE A 143 7.88 6.09 -26.61
C ILE A 143 7.18 6.45 -27.92
N CYS A 144 5.90 6.81 -27.87
CA CYS A 144 5.18 7.26 -29.07
C CYS A 144 5.83 8.48 -29.72
N THR A 145 6.43 9.38 -28.91
CA THR A 145 7.14 10.55 -29.43
C THR A 145 8.36 10.16 -30.25
N ALA A 146 9.13 9.16 -29.77
CA ALA A 146 10.27 8.63 -30.50
C ALA A 146 9.83 7.88 -31.78
N ASP A 147 8.83 7.00 -31.66
CA ASP A 147 8.36 6.15 -32.77
C ASP A 147 7.77 6.95 -33.94
N GLN A 148 7.09 8.08 -33.64
CA GLN A 148 6.40 8.88 -34.65
C GLN A 148 7.23 10.06 -35.18
N GLY A 149 8.39 10.35 -34.57
CA GLY A 149 9.19 11.53 -34.89
C GLY A 149 8.51 12.86 -34.54
N GLY A 150 7.49 12.85 -33.68
CA GLY A 150 6.71 14.03 -33.30
C GLY A 150 6.12 13.89 -31.90
N THR A 151 5.91 15.00 -31.19
CA THR A 151 5.48 14.96 -29.79
C THR A 151 4.08 14.38 -29.66
N TYR A 152 3.97 13.24 -28.96
CA TYR A 152 2.68 12.65 -28.63
C TYR A 152 2.22 13.04 -27.22
N GLN A 153 1.10 13.75 -27.13
CA GLN A 153 0.52 14.22 -25.88
C GLN A 153 -0.91 13.73 -25.71
N PHE A 154 -1.27 13.34 -24.48
CA PHE A 154 -2.64 12.94 -24.15
C PHE A 154 -3.08 13.52 -22.80
N CYS A 155 -4.40 13.58 -22.61
CA CYS A 155 -5.00 13.99 -21.33
C CYS A 155 -5.05 12.83 -20.33
N TRP A 156 -4.52 13.04 -19.13
CA TRP A 156 -4.53 12.05 -18.04
C TRP A 156 -5.95 11.59 -17.64
N GLN A 157 -6.93 12.48 -17.70
CA GLN A 157 -8.33 12.17 -17.31
C GLN A 157 -9.08 11.38 -18.40
N CYS A 158 -9.23 11.95 -19.59
CA CYS A 158 -10.07 11.34 -20.63
C CYS A 158 -9.32 10.34 -21.52
N GLN A 159 -7.98 10.33 -21.45
CA GLN A 159 -7.09 9.49 -22.26
C GLN A 159 -7.17 9.73 -23.78
N LYS A 160 -7.69 10.90 -24.20
CA LYS A 160 -7.70 11.34 -25.60
C LYS A 160 -6.46 12.20 -25.91
N PRO A 161 -6.13 12.44 -27.20
CA PRO A 161 -5.11 13.41 -27.58
C PRO A 161 -5.32 14.76 -26.89
N TRP A 162 -4.22 15.38 -26.47
CA TRP A 162 -4.27 16.65 -25.74
C TRP A 162 -4.82 17.77 -26.63
N LYS A 163 -5.71 18.59 -26.08
CA LYS A 163 -6.30 19.76 -26.74
C LYS A 163 -6.25 20.96 -25.80
N GLY A 164 -5.80 22.11 -26.29
CA GLY A 164 -5.68 23.36 -25.54
C GLY A 164 -4.28 23.62 -24.95
N SER A 165 -4.13 24.72 -24.21
CA SER A 165 -2.87 25.09 -23.57
C SER A 165 -2.51 24.12 -22.44
N ALA A 166 -1.21 23.90 -22.27
CA ALA A 166 -0.62 23.20 -21.12
C ALA A 166 0.41 24.13 -20.45
N PRO A 167 0.65 24.00 -19.13
CA PRO A 167 0.04 23.04 -18.20
C PRO A 167 -1.39 23.44 -17.79
N ARG A 168 -2.25 22.45 -17.49
CA ARG A 168 -3.60 22.66 -16.92
C ARG A 168 -3.99 21.54 -15.97
N SER A 169 -4.66 21.86 -14.86
CA SER A 169 -5.04 20.90 -13.81
C SER A 169 -6.51 20.50 -13.81
N ASP A 170 -7.36 21.31 -14.46
CA ASP A 170 -8.81 21.26 -14.37
C ASP A 170 -9.43 20.32 -15.41
N HIS A 171 -9.19 20.57 -16.70
CA HIS A 171 -9.65 19.75 -17.83
C HIS A 171 -8.81 20.01 -19.08
N CYS A 172 -8.89 19.13 -20.09
CA CYS A 172 -8.38 19.43 -21.43
C CYS A 172 -9.49 20.04 -22.32
N GLY A 173 -9.15 20.53 -23.51
CA GLY A 173 -10.10 21.20 -24.43
C GLY A 173 -11.00 20.25 -25.22
N ASN A 174 -11.08 18.98 -24.83
CA ASN A 174 -12.02 18.02 -25.40
C ASN A 174 -13.40 18.22 -24.73
N ASP A 175 -14.45 18.35 -25.51
CA ASP A 175 -15.79 18.75 -25.04
C ASP A 175 -16.40 17.75 -24.04
N ASP A 176 -15.98 16.48 -24.10
CA ASP A 176 -16.41 15.40 -23.21
C ASP A 176 -15.31 14.99 -22.20
N CYS A 177 -14.37 15.88 -21.89
CA CYS A 177 -13.35 15.62 -20.89
C CYS A 177 -13.96 15.52 -19.49
N ILE A 178 -14.15 14.30 -19.01
CA ILE A 178 -14.66 14.01 -17.67
C ILE A 178 -13.58 13.29 -16.86
N ASN A 179 -13.43 13.68 -15.59
CA ASN A 179 -12.62 12.92 -14.65
C ASN A 179 -13.34 11.59 -14.31
N ARG A 180 -12.80 10.48 -14.83
CA ARG A 180 -13.40 9.14 -14.68
C ARG A 180 -13.56 8.71 -13.22
N ASP A 181 -12.67 9.13 -12.33
CA ASP A 181 -12.79 8.82 -10.90
C ASP A 181 -13.98 9.56 -10.28
N LEU A 182 -14.17 10.84 -10.63
CA LEU A 182 -15.35 11.58 -10.17
C LEU A 182 -16.64 11.02 -10.76
N GLN A 183 -16.64 10.64 -12.04
CA GLN A 183 -17.79 9.99 -12.67
C GLN A 183 -18.14 8.68 -11.95
N LEU A 184 -17.15 7.83 -11.66
CA LEU A 184 -17.32 6.59 -10.91
C LEU A 184 -17.89 6.84 -9.50
N LEU A 185 -17.43 7.87 -8.78
CA LEU A 185 -17.97 8.21 -7.47
C LEU A 185 -19.44 8.66 -7.55
N GLN A 186 -19.85 9.31 -8.64
CA GLN A 186 -21.23 9.70 -8.86
C GLN A 186 -22.13 8.52 -9.22
N THR A 187 -21.63 7.55 -9.98
CA THR A 187 -22.42 6.44 -10.54
C THR A 187 -22.28 5.11 -9.81
N CYS A 188 -21.32 4.94 -8.90
CA CYS A 188 -21.11 3.67 -8.21
C CYS A 188 -22.36 3.27 -7.41
N LYS A 189 -22.62 1.96 -7.29
CA LYS A 189 -23.79 1.44 -6.57
C LYS A 189 -23.76 1.85 -5.08
N SER A 190 -24.92 1.79 -4.44
CA SER A 190 -24.99 1.85 -2.98
C SER A 190 -24.82 0.45 -2.37
N ILE A 191 -24.30 0.41 -1.15
CA ILE A 191 -24.15 -0.79 -0.31
C ILE A 191 -24.65 -0.48 1.11
N ASP A 192 -25.08 -1.52 1.78
CA ASP A 192 -25.26 -1.57 3.24
C ASP A 192 -23.96 -2.00 3.95
N LEU A 193 -23.85 -1.63 5.23
CA LEU A 193 -22.87 -2.18 6.16
C LEU A 193 -23.63 -2.94 7.27
N PRO A 194 -23.79 -4.27 7.17
CA PRO A 194 -24.63 -5.07 8.07
C PRO A 194 -24.34 -4.91 9.56
N GLU A 195 -23.06 -4.84 9.91
CA GLU A 195 -22.58 -4.69 11.30
C GLU A 195 -22.78 -3.27 11.86
N VAL A 196 -23.29 -2.33 11.07
CA VAL A 196 -23.47 -0.93 11.44
C VAL A 196 -24.91 -0.52 11.15
N ALA A 197 -25.79 -0.81 12.12
CA ALA A 197 -27.23 -0.57 12.01
C ALA A 197 -27.54 0.86 11.52
N GLY A 198 -28.42 0.95 10.52
CA GLY A 198 -28.85 2.21 9.89
C GLY A 198 -28.06 2.61 8.63
N VAL A 199 -26.97 1.93 8.28
CA VAL A 199 -26.21 2.19 7.05
C VAL A 199 -26.74 1.31 5.92
N THR A 200 -27.72 1.80 5.15
CA THR A 200 -28.39 1.03 4.07
C THR A 200 -28.11 1.54 2.65
N SER A 201 -27.57 2.75 2.49
CA SER A 201 -27.30 3.35 1.17
C SER A 201 -25.98 4.13 1.14
N CYS A 202 -24.89 3.49 1.54
CA CYS A 202 -23.55 4.06 1.42
C CYS A 202 -22.97 3.84 0.01
N PRO A 203 -22.38 4.84 -0.68
CA PRO A 203 -21.64 4.62 -1.92
C PRO A 203 -20.60 3.50 -1.78
N SER A 204 -20.58 2.56 -2.73
CA SER A 204 -19.69 1.38 -2.69
C SER A 204 -18.22 1.74 -2.86
N ILE A 205 -17.93 2.90 -3.46
CA ILE A 205 -16.59 3.43 -3.68
C ILE A 205 -16.52 4.81 -3.04
N ARG A 206 -15.46 5.05 -2.26
CA ARG A 206 -15.14 6.34 -1.64
C ARG A 206 -13.69 6.69 -1.95
N LEU A 207 -13.34 7.97 -1.95
CA LEU A 207 -11.94 8.39 -1.93
C LEU A 207 -11.46 8.57 -0.49
N CYS A 208 -10.25 8.11 -0.21
CA CYS A 208 -9.54 8.42 1.02
C CYS A 208 -9.49 9.94 1.22
N PRO A 209 -9.95 10.47 2.37
CA PRO A 209 -10.02 11.91 2.63
C PRO A 209 -8.64 12.55 2.76
N THR A 210 -7.56 11.75 2.88
CA THR A 210 -6.19 12.24 3.01
C THR A 210 -5.45 12.28 1.68
N CYS A 211 -5.57 11.21 0.87
CA CYS A 211 -4.71 11.04 -0.31
C CYS A 211 -5.47 10.79 -1.62
N GLY A 212 -6.80 10.84 -1.61
CA GLY A 212 -7.63 10.69 -2.80
C GLY A 212 -7.66 9.30 -3.44
N MET A 213 -7.07 8.28 -2.81
CA MET A 213 -7.12 6.90 -3.33
C MET A 213 -8.54 6.35 -3.25
N LYS A 214 -9.02 5.69 -4.31
CA LYS A 214 -10.28 4.92 -4.30
C LYS A 214 -10.21 3.76 -3.31
N ILE A 215 -11.26 3.62 -2.51
CA ILE A 215 -11.41 2.62 -1.45
C ILE A 215 -12.79 1.99 -1.59
N GLU A 216 -12.83 0.67 -1.43
CA GLU A 216 -14.06 -0.12 -1.28
C GLU A 216 -14.11 -0.70 0.14
N HIS A 217 -15.32 -0.94 0.64
CA HIS A 217 -15.52 -1.61 1.92
C HIS A 217 -15.86 -3.08 1.68
N SER A 218 -15.27 -3.99 2.44
CA SER A 218 -15.58 -5.43 2.38
C SER A 218 -17.00 -5.80 2.82
N ARG A 219 -17.78 -4.81 3.30
CA ARG A 219 -19.04 -4.95 4.04
C ARG A 219 -18.97 -5.82 5.30
N GLN A 220 -17.79 -6.25 5.72
CA GLN A 220 -17.56 -6.98 6.95
C GLN A 220 -17.01 -6.03 8.02
N ASN A 221 -17.28 -6.33 9.29
CA ASN A 221 -16.80 -5.55 10.44
C ASN A 221 -17.33 -4.11 10.48
N CYS A 222 -16.67 -3.26 11.26
CA CYS A 222 -17.07 -1.89 11.54
C CYS A 222 -16.95 -0.96 10.32
N LYS A 223 -17.45 0.28 10.45
CA LYS A 223 -17.44 1.31 9.40
C LYS A 223 -16.07 1.92 9.07
N ASN A 224 -14.97 1.47 9.68
CA ASN A 224 -13.65 2.07 9.56
C ASN A 224 -12.78 1.25 8.62
N VAL A 225 -12.05 1.93 7.74
CA VAL A 225 -11.15 1.32 6.76
C VAL A 225 -9.78 1.98 6.80
N ILE A 226 -8.73 1.21 6.53
CA ILE A 226 -7.36 1.70 6.42
C ILE A 226 -7.06 1.93 4.94
N CYS A 227 -6.66 3.15 4.57
CA CYS A 227 -6.24 3.43 3.21
C CYS A 227 -4.89 2.74 2.91
N PRO A 228 -4.77 1.87 1.89
CA PRO A 228 -3.53 1.14 1.64
C PRO A 228 -2.39 2.05 1.13
N ARG A 229 -2.69 3.23 0.55
CA ARG A 229 -1.67 4.18 0.08
C ARG A 229 -1.07 5.04 1.19
N CYS A 230 -1.89 5.55 2.10
CA CYS A 230 -1.42 6.49 3.14
C CYS A 230 -1.48 5.94 4.56
N HIS A 231 -2.01 4.72 4.75
CA HIS A 231 -2.22 4.03 6.02
C HIS A 231 -3.01 4.83 7.07
N LYS A 232 -3.71 5.89 6.65
CA LYS A 232 -4.66 6.59 7.52
C LYS A 232 -5.96 5.80 7.55
N GLU A 233 -6.41 5.54 8.76
CA GLU A 233 -7.71 4.95 9.02
C GLU A 233 -8.78 6.06 9.06
N PHE A 234 -9.89 5.82 8.40
CA PHE A 234 -11.01 6.75 8.34
C PHE A 234 -12.35 5.99 8.29
N CYS A 235 -13.41 6.69 8.66
CA CYS A 235 -14.76 6.16 8.60
C CYS A 235 -15.28 6.21 7.16
N PHE A 236 -15.62 5.05 6.58
CA PHE A 236 -16.16 4.93 5.23
C PHE A 236 -17.54 5.58 5.06
N VAL A 237 -18.29 5.71 6.16
CA VAL A 237 -19.63 6.32 6.20
C VAL A 237 -19.55 7.83 6.14
N CYS A 238 -18.75 8.47 7.02
CA CYS A 238 -18.73 9.94 7.14
C CYS A 238 -17.47 10.62 6.58
N LEU A 239 -16.50 9.85 6.08
CA LEU A 239 -15.23 10.31 5.49
C LEU A 239 -14.31 11.10 6.43
N LYS A 240 -14.59 11.12 7.74
CA LYS A 240 -13.70 11.68 8.76
C LYS A 240 -12.65 10.65 9.17
N LEU A 241 -11.45 11.11 9.53
CA LEU A 241 -10.43 10.25 10.14
C LEU A 241 -10.98 9.55 11.39
N THR A 242 -10.57 8.32 11.67
CA THR A 242 -11.10 7.53 12.82
C THR A 242 -11.04 8.32 14.12
N ARG A 243 -9.88 8.95 14.40
CA ARG A 243 -9.66 9.80 15.59
C ARG A 243 -10.65 10.96 15.74
N GLN A 244 -11.26 11.42 14.66
CA GLN A 244 -12.27 12.49 14.67
C GLN A 244 -13.68 11.89 14.74
N CYS A 245 -13.97 10.83 13.98
CA CYS A 245 -15.26 10.15 14.00
C CYS A 245 -15.58 9.58 15.39
N CYS A 246 -14.59 8.93 16.03
CA CYS A 246 -14.73 8.29 17.34
C CYS A 246 -15.05 9.25 18.49
N LYS A 247 -14.86 10.56 18.30
CA LYS A 247 -15.30 11.57 19.28
C LYS A 247 -16.82 11.64 19.40
N THR A 248 -17.55 11.16 18.39
CA THR A 248 -19.01 11.35 18.27
C THR A 248 -19.76 10.05 17.97
N SER A 249 -19.07 8.96 17.64
CA SER A 249 -19.72 7.68 17.28
C SER A 249 -18.74 6.52 17.36
N SER A 250 -19.17 5.40 17.94
CA SER A 250 -18.36 4.17 18.03
C SER A 250 -18.25 3.45 16.67
N PRO A 251 -17.29 2.53 16.47
CA PRO A 251 -17.05 1.86 15.19
C PRO A 251 -18.27 1.11 14.62
N PHE A 252 -19.11 0.53 15.47
CA PHE A 252 -20.30 -0.26 15.07
C PHE A 252 -21.61 0.52 15.10
N ARG A 253 -21.56 1.84 15.34
CA ARG A 253 -22.75 2.72 15.31
C ARG A 253 -22.70 3.64 14.11
N ILE A 254 -23.86 3.98 13.56
CA ILE A 254 -23.94 5.00 12.51
C ILE A 254 -23.43 6.36 13.03
N CYS A 255 -22.86 7.15 12.13
CA CYS A 255 -22.41 8.50 12.45
C CYS A 255 -23.63 9.43 12.66
N PRO A 256 -23.59 10.41 13.58
CA PRO A 256 -24.71 11.33 13.81
C PRO A 256 -25.16 12.09 12.55
N GLY A 257 -24.24 12.42 11.66
CA GLY A 257 -24.54 13.03 10.36
C GLY A 257 -24.94 12.04 9.26
N GLY A 258 -25.16 10.77 9.60
CA GLY A 258 -25.48 9.71 8.66
C GLY A 258 -24.36 9.40 7.66
N VAL A 259 -24.76 8.90 6.49
CA VAL A 259 -23.90 8.63 5.34
C VAL A 259 -23.54 9.95 4.65
N ALA A 260 -22.23 10.24 4.51
CA ALA A 260 -21.77 11.43 3.80
C ALA A 260 -22.15 11.38 2.30
N PRO A 261 -22.40 12.54 1.66
CA PRO A 261 -22.64 12.61 0.22
C PRO A 261 -21.51 12.03 -0.63
N ARG A 262 -21.80 11.74 -1.91
CA ARG A 262 -20.79 11.33 -2.90
C ARG A 262 -19.77 12.46 -3.09
N GLN A 263 -18.49 12.11 -3.13
CA GLN A 263 -17.41 13.08 -3.27
C GLN A 263 -17.41 13.68 -4.69
N THR A 264 -17.28 15.00 -4.78
CA THR A 264 -17.28 15.77 -6.05
C THR A 264 -15.88 16.29 -6.43
N SER A 265 -14.88 16.05 -5.58
CA SER A 265 -13.50 16.48 -5.79
C SER A 265 -12.51 15.44 -5.26
N ILE A 266 -11.32 15.37 -5.86
CA ILE A 266 -10.22 14.51 -5.40
C ILE A 266 -9.38 15.30 -4.38
N PRO A 267 -9.18 14.80 -3.15
CA PRO A 267 -8.28 15.43 -2.18
C PRO A 267 -6.85 15.59 -2.72
N VAL A 268 -6.28 16.78 -2.55
CA VAL A 268 -4.87 17.04 -2.88
C VAL A 268 -4.00 16.45 -1.78
N TRP A 269 -3.17 15.48 -2.15
CA TRP A 269 -2.30 14.83 -1.19
C TRP A 269 -0.99 15.59 -1.01
N GLN A 270 -0.83 16.25 0.14
CA GLN A 270 0.47 16.79 0.54
C GLN A 270 1.32 15.67 1.14
N ARG A 271 2.23 15.13 0.33
CA ARG A 271 3.22 14.14 0.76
C ARG A 271 4.21 14.85 1.70
N LYS A 272 4.12 14.55 2.99
CA LYS A 272 5.15 14.86 3.98
C LYS A 272 6.06 13.66 4.15
#